data_AF-A0A0B0DH89-F1
#
_entry.id   AF-A0A0B0DH89-F1
#
_cell.length_a   1.000
_cell.length_b   1.000
_cell.length_c   1.000
_cell.angle_alpha   90.00
_cell.angle_beta   90.00
_cell.angle_gamma   90.00
#
_symmetry.space_group_name_H-M   'P 1'
#
loop_
_entity.id
_entity.type
_entity.pdbx_description
1 polymer ?
#
loop_
_entity_poly.entity_id
_entity_poly.type
_entity_poly.pdbx_seq_one_letter_code
_entity_poly.pdbx_strand_id
1 'polypeptide(L)'
;MSHTVTGQTPGQPAGSDHKRGIFGRIWLFIRQVVGELKKVVTPSRRELVNFVLVVLVFVAFMMVLISLLDLGFGQVAIWLFGNGDQAQ
;
A
#
# COMPACT_ATOMS: atom_id res chain seq x y z
N MET A 1 -8.10 58.19 -50.94
CA MET A 1 -7.21 58.55 -49.81
C MET A 1 -6.86 57.26 -49.09
N SER A 2 -5.57 56.97 -49.06
CA SER A 2 -4.93 55.75 -48.59
C SER A 2 -4.79 55.75 -47.08
N HIS A 3 -5.24 54.72 -46.37
CA HIS A 3 -4.68 54.36 -45.06
C HIS A 3 -4.71 52.84 -44.86
N THR A 4 -3.63 52.21 -45.32
CA THR A 4 -3.01 51.07 -44.66
C THR A 4 -2.51 51.50 -43.28
N VAL A 5 -2.90 50.82 -42.20
CA VAL A 5 -2.03 50.61 -41.03
C VAL A 5 -2.20 49.18 -40.55
N THR A 6 -1.14 48.42 -40.82
CA THR A 6 -0.79 47.12 -40.31
C THR A 6 -0.57 47.19 -38.81
N GLY A 7 -1.39 46.48 -38.03
CA GLY A 7 -1.16 46.20 -36.61
C GLY A 7 -0.84 44.73 -36.38
N GLN A 8 0.14 44.18 -37.09
CA GLN A 8 0.71 42.88 -36.72
C GLN A 8 1.53 43.10 -35.45
N THR A 9 1.05 42.62 -34.31
CA THR A 9 1.86 42.51 -33.10
C THR A 9 2.82 41.33 -33.31
N PRO A 10 4.14 41.55 -33.41
CA PRO A 10 5.11 40.48 -33.50
C PRO A 10 5.44 39.98 -32.09
N GLY A 11 5.50 38.65 -31.93
CA GLY A 11 6.11 38.04 -30.76
C GLY A 11 5.13 37.31 -29.84
N GLN A 12 4.50 36.24 -30.33
CA GLN A 12 4.33 35.08 -29.46
C GLN A 12 5.57 34.20 -29.69
N PRO A 13 6.45 34.01 -28.69
CA PRO A 13 7.49 33.02 -28.81
C PRO A 13 6.80 31.67 -28.95
N ALA A 14 6.88 31.10 -30.15
CA ALA A 14 6.49 29.74 -30.44
C ALA A 14 7.26 28.85 -29.47
N GLY A 15 6.56 28.37 -28.45
CA GLY A 15 7.08 27.34 -27.55
C GLY A 15 7.47 26.16 -28.41
N SER A 16 8.77 25.95 -28.55
CA SER A 16 9.37 24.88 -29.32
C SER A 16 8.65 23.55 -29.04
N ASP A 17 7.98 23.02 -30.06
CA ASP A 17 7.47 21.65 -30.13
C ASP A 17 8.65 20.68 -30.09
N HIS A 18 9.26 20.55 -28.93
CA HIS A 18 10.14 19.42 -28.63
C HIS A 18 9.24 18.19 -28.64
N LYS A 19 9.28 17.45 -29.75
CA LYS A 19 8.76 16.09 -29.86
C LYS A 19 9.17 15.35 -28.60
N ARG A 20 8.26 15.18 -27.64
CA ARG A 20 8.56 14.55 -26.35
C ARG A 20 9.06 13.14 -26.66
N GLY A 21 10.38 12.92 -26.54
CA GLY A 21 10.99 11.60 -26.73
C GLY A 21 10.41 10.57 -25.78
N ILE A 22 10.85 9.31 -25.87
CA ILE A 22 10.40 8.22 -24.98
C ILE A 22 10.46 8.66 -23.51
N PHE A 23 11.56 9.28 -23.09
CA PHE A 23 11.73 9.83 -21.74
C PHE A 23 10.67 10.88 -21.34
N GLY A 24 10.23 11.73 -22.27
CA GLY A 24 9.17 12.71 -22.03
C GLY A 24 7.80 12.07 -21.82
N ARG A 25 7.53 10.90 -22.42
CA ARG A 25 6.32 10.10 -22.17
C ARG A 25 6.35 9.42 -20.81
N ILE A 26 7.49 8.84 -20.41
CA ILE A 26 7.65 8.26 -19.06
C ILE A 26 7.44 9.33 -17.99
N TRP A 27 8.02 10.52 -18.16
CA TRP A 27 7.84 11.63 -17.21
C TRP A 27 6.37 12.03 -17.06
N LEU A 28 5.62 12.10 -18.18
CA LEU A 28 4.20 12.41 -18.17
C LEU A 28 3.39 11.33 -17.42
N PHE A 29 3.71 10.05 -17.65
CA PHE A 29 3.10 8.91 -16.99
C PHE A 29 3.34 8.93 -15.47
N ILE A 30 4.58 9.13 -15.01
CA ILE A 30 4.88 9.24 -13.58
C ILE A 30 4.11 10.40 -12.94
N ARG A 31 4.01 11.54 -13.64
CA ARG A 31 3.23 12.69 -13.16
C ARG A 31 1.73 12.36 -13.02
N GLN A 32 1.18 11.55 -13.91
CA GLN A 32 -0.20 11.05 -13.83
C GLN A 32 -0.38 10.07 -12.67
N VAL A 33 0.53 9.09 -12.52
CA VAL A 33 0.49 8.11 -11.42
C VAL A 33 0.53 8.82 -10.07
N VAL A 34 1.44 9.78 -9.87
CA VAL A 34 1.49 10.57 -8.62
C VAL A 34 0.18 11.35 -8.40
N GLY A 35 -0.41 11.88 -9.47
CA GLY A 35 -1.72 12.54 -9.42
C GLY A 35 -2.84 11.60 -8.95
N GLU A 36 -2.83 10.35 -9.40
CA GLU A 36 -3.82 9.34 -9.03
C GLU A 36 -3.56 8.76 -7.64
N LEU A 37 -2.29 8.57 -7.25
CA LEU A 37 -1.91 8.13 -5.90
C LEU A 37 -2.31 9.14 -4.82
N LYS A 38 -2.37 10.44 -5.13
CA LYS A 38 -2.92 11.45 -4.21
C LYS A 38 -4.43 11.32 -3.97
N LYS A 39 -5.15 10.61 -4.85
CA LYS A 39 -6.58 10.30 -4.67
C LYS A 39 -6.80 9.05 -3.84
N VAL A 40 -5.76 8.26 -3.62
CA VAL A 40 -5.84 7.16 -2.67
C VAL A 40 -5.98 7.79 -1.29
N VAL A 41 -7.13 7.55 -0.68
CA VAL A 41 -7.44 8.02 0.66
C VAL A 41 -6.38 7.52 1.63
N THR A 42 -5.55 8.44 2.12
CA THR A 42 -4.58 8.12 3.17
C THR A 42 -5.34 7.97 4.47
N PRO A 43 -5.21 6.82 5.16
CA PRO A 43 -6.00 6.55 6.34
C PRO A 43 -5.68 7.57 7.44
N SER A 44 -6.70 7.92 8.23
CA SER A 44 -6.48 8.77 9.40
C SER A 44 -5.60 8.04 10.43
N ARG A 45 -4.86 8.79 11.27
CA ARG A 45 -4.03 8.18 12.33
C ARG A 45 -4.84 7.26 13.25
N ARG A 46 -6.14 7.56 13.44
CA ARG A 46 -7.07 6.76 14.26
C ARG A 46 -7.40 5.42 13.61
N GLU A 47 -7.64 5.40 12.29
CA GLU A 47 -7.86 4.15 11.55
C GLU A 47 -6.63 3.24 11.62
N LEU A 48 -5.43 3.80 11.45
CA LEU A 48 -4.19 3.02 11.54
C LEU A 48 -4.04 2.36 12.91
N VAL A 49 -4.29 3.09 14.00
CA VAL A 49 -4.23 2.54 15.35
C VAL A 49 -5.29 1.44 15.54
N ASN A 50 -6.51 1.63 15.05
CA ASN A 50 -7.54 0.60 15.12
C ASN A 50 -7.13 -0.67 14.36
N PHE A 51 -6.56 -0.55 13.15
CA PHE A 51 -6.09 -1.71 12.40
C PHE A 51 -4.98 -2.46 13.13
N VAL A 52 -4.00 -1.73 13.67
CA VAL A 52 -2.93 -2.34 14.48
C VAL A 52 -3.51 -3.01 15.72
N LEU A 53 -4.45 -2.37 16.42
CA LEU A 53 -5.06 -2.92 17.64
C LEU A 53 -5.85 -4.20 17.34
N VAL A 54 -6.66 -4.22 16.28
CA VAL A 54 -7.40 -5.42 15.86
C VAL A 54 -6.44 -6.58 15.57
N VAL A 55 -5.33 -6.32 14.86
CA VAL A 55 -4.31 -7.34 14.59
C VAL A 55 -3.65 -7.83 15.89
N LEU A 56 -3.31 -6.93 16.81
CA LEU A 56 -2.72 -7.30 18.11
C LEU A 56 -3.66 -8.18 18.93
N VAL A 57 -4.94 -7.82 19.03
CA VAL A 57 -5.96 -8.62 19.74
C VAL A 57 -6.12 -9.98 19.08
N PHE A 58 -6.17 -10.04 17.75
CA PHE A 58 -6.28 -11.29 17.01
C PHE A 58 -5.08 -12.23 17.26
N VAL A 59 -3.85 -11.69 17.20
CA VAL A 59 -2.63 -12.46 17.47
C VAL A 59 -2.61 -12.95 18.92
N ALA A 60 -2.95 -12.10 19.88
CA ALA A 60 -3.04 -12.49 21.28
C ALA A 60 -4.07 -13.60 21.51
N PHE A 61 -5.24 -13.51 20.86
CA PHE A 61 -6.24 -14.56 20.90
C PHE A 61 -5.71 -15.89 20.35
N MET A 62 -5.03 -15.86 19.19
CA MET A 62 -4.43 -17.06 18.60
C MET A 62 -3.36 -17.66 19.51
N MET A 63 -2.53 -16.83 20.15
CA MET A 63 -1.54 -17.32 21.13
C MET A 63 -2.21 -18.05 22.30
N VAL A 64 -3.29 -17.49 22.84
CA VAL A 64 -4.05 -18.12 23.93
C VAL A 64 -4.69 -19.43 23.46
N LEU A 65 -5.32 -19.44 22.30
CA LEU A 65 -5.98 -20.63 21.74
C LEU A 65 -4.96 -21.75 21.49
N ILE A 66 -3.86 -21.45 20.81
CA ILE A 66 -2.79 -22.41 20.53
C ILE A 66 -2.19 -22.92 21.84
N SER A 67 -1.87 -22.03 22.78
CA SER A 67 -1.32 -22.43 24.09
C SER A 67 -2.28 -23.36 24.85
N LEU A 68 -3.58 -23.09 24.81
CA LEU A 68 -4.58 -23.94 25.46
C LEU A 68 -4.67 -25.32 24.79
N LEU A 69 -4.63 -25.35 23.46
CA LEU A 69 -4.62 -26.60 22.69
C LEU A 69 -3.32 -27.39 22.94
N ASP A 70 -2.16 -26.74 22.97
CA ASP A 70 -0.87 -27.36 23.25
C ASP A 70 -0.86 -28.00 24.65
N LEU A 71 -1.40 -27.30 25.65
CA LEU A 71 -1.55 -27.85 27.01
C LEU A 71 -2.56 -29.00 27.02
N GLY A 72 -3.71 -28.85 26.37
CA GLY A 72 -4.74 -29.89 26.31
C GLY A 72 -4.24 -31.16 25.64
N PHE A 73 -3.65 -31.04 24.45
CA PHE A 73 -3.06 -32.16 23.72
C PHE A 73 -1.85 -32.74 24.43
N GLY A 74 -1.01 -31.92 25.07
CA GLY A 74 0.10 -32.38 25.88
C GLY A 74 -0.35 -33.29 27.03
N GLN A 75 -1.40 -32.89 27.76
CA GLN A 75 -1.96 -33.72 28.83
C GLN A 75 -2.59 -35.01 28.29
N VAL A 76 -3.31 -34.94 27.17
CA VAL A 76 -3.87 -36.13 26.51
C VAL A 76 -2.76 -37.06 26.04
N ALA A 77 -1.68 -36.54 25.47
CA ALA A 77 -0.54 -37.34 25.02
C ALA A 77 0.16 -38.02 26.20
N ILE A 78 0.38 -37.31 27.32
CA ILE A 78 0.92 -37.91 28.55
C ILE A 78 -0.01 -39.00 29.07
N TRP A 79 -1.33 -38.81 29.05
CA TRP A 79 -2.27 -39.83 29.49
C TRP A 79 -2.28 -41.07 28.57
N LEU A 80 -2.19 -40.87 27.25
CA LEU A 80 -2.21 -41.95 26.25
C LEU A 80 -0.89 -42.72 26.18
N PHE A 81 0.25 -42.03 26.28
CA PHE A 81 1.58 -42.58 26.03
C PHE A 81 2.48 -42.65 27.26
N GLY A 82 2.18 -41.88 28.32
CA GLY A 82 2.96 -41.88 29.56
C GLY A 82 2.85 -43.18 30.36
N ASN A 83 1.85 -44.01 30.07
CA ASN A 83 1.72 -45.36 30.63
C ASN A 83 2.35 -46.44 29.74
N GLY A 84 2.92 -46.07 28.58
CA GLY A 84 3.42 -47.00 27.55
C GLY A 84 4.92 -47.35 27.65
N ASP A 85 5.74 -46.54 28.32
CA ASP A 85 7.18 -46.78 28.49
C ASP A 85 7.50 -47.67 29.71
N GLN A 86 6.78 -48.79 29.84
CA GLN A 86 7.06 -49.85 30.81
C GLN A 86 7.28 -51.23 30.16
N ALA A 87 7.62 -51.30 28.87
CA ALA A 87 7.98 -52.58 28.25
C ALA A 87 8.88 -52.44 26.99
N GLN A 88 10.15 -52.07 27.20
CA GLN A 88 11.38 -52.77 26.77
C GLN A 88 12.59 -51.84 26.75
#